data_AF-A0ABD3X866-F1
#
_entry.id   AF-A0ABD3X866-F1
#
_cell.length_a   1.000
_cell.length_b   1.000
_cell.length_c   1.000
_cell.angle_alpha   90.00
_cell.angle_beta   90.00
_cell.angle_gamma   90.00
#
_symmetry.space_group_name_H-M   'P 1'
#
loop_
_entity.id
_entity.type
_entity.pdbx_description
1 polymer ?
#
loop_
_entity_poly.entity_id
_entity_poly.type
_entity_poly.pdbx_seq_one_letter_code
_entity_poly.pdbx_strand_id
1 'polypeptide(L)'
;ISIGNACYKDDACIDEHARCIYSTNPASCRCMDGYYTHQGSCIPKSALGGTCLSTDHCISDHVICDNIAGLGVCVCSTGYYAHKGLCYG
;
A
#
# COMPACT_ATOMS: atom_id res chain seq x y z
N ILE A 1 -11.83 15.47 -5.12
CA ILE A 1 -12.43 14.12 -5.35
C ILE A 1 -11.96 13.14 -4.28
N SER A 2 -12.87 12.42 -3.62
CA SER A 2 -12.52 11.42 -2.59
C SER A 2 -11.88 10.16 -3.20
N ILE A 3 -11.11 9.41 -2.41
CA ILE A 3 -10.52 8.13 -2.83
C ILE A 3 -11.62 7.17 -3.30
N GLY A 4 -11.36 6.45 -4.41
CA GLY A 4 -12.28 5.49 -5.02
C GLY A 4 -13.27 6.12 -6.02
N ASN A 5 -13.45 7.43 -6.00
CA ASN A 5 -14.33 8.12 -6.95
C ASN A 5 -13.63 8.40 -8.28
N ALA A 6 -14.43 8.49 -9.34
CA ALA A 6 -13.95 8.83 -10.67
C ALA A 6 -13.37 10.25 -10.70
N CYS A 7 -12.33 10.43 -11.51
CA CYS A 7 -11.64 11.71 -11.70
C CYS A 7 -11.27 11.91 -13.18
N TYR A 8 -11.09 13.16 -13.56
CA TYR A 8 -10.73 13.60 -14.91
C TYR A 8 -9.45 14.44 -14.92
N LYS A 9 -9.02 14.87 -16.11
CA LYS A 9 -7.70 15.48 -16.39
C LYS A 9 -7.30 16.62 -15.43
N ASP A 10 -8.27 17.39 -14.96
CA ASP A 10 -8.06 18.58 -14.13
C ASP A 10 -8.57 18.42 -12.68
N ASP A 11 -9.02 17.22 -12.30
CA ASP A 11 -9.51 16.95 -10.96
C ASP A 11 -8.37 16.74 -9.96
N ALA A 12 -8.48 17.36 -8.79
CA ALA A 12 -7.62 17.07 -7.64
C ALA A 12 -8.28 16.08 -6.69
N CYS A 13 -7.51 15.09 -6.23
CA CYS A 13 -7.91 14.23 -5.11
C CYS A 13 -7.80 15.01 -3.79
N ILE A 14 -8.70 14.74 -2.84
CA ILE A 14 -8.74 15.48 -1.55
C ILE A 14 -7.54 15.14 -0.68
N ASP A 15 -7.14 13.87 -0.68
CA ASP A 15 -5.98 13.41 0.07
C ASP A 15 -4.69 13.76 -0.68
N GLU A 16 -3.72 14.35 0.01
CA GLU A 16 -2.44 14.78 -0.56
C GLU A 16 -1.57 13.61 -1.05
N HIS A 17 -1.81 12.41 -0.52
CA HIS A 17 -1.14 11.17 -0.92
C HIS A 17 -1.95 10.37 -1.94
N ALA A 18 -3.01 10.96 -2.51
CA ALA A 18 -3.80 10.39 -3.59
C ALA A 18 -3.61 11.16 -4.91
N ARG A 19 -3.73 10.44 -6.03
CA ARG A 19 -3.73 11.05 -7.37
C ARG A 19 -4.73 10.37 -8.28
N CYS A 20 -5.11 11.06 -9.36
CA CYS A 20 -5.95 10.47 -10.39
C CYS A 20 -5.15 9.42 -11.18
N ILE A 21 -5.57 8.17 -11.12
CA ILE A 21 -4.92 7.06 -11.82
C ILE A 21 -5.72 6.72 -13.08
N TYR A 22 -5.14 7.06 -14.23
CA TYR A 22 -5.75 6.87 -15.56
C TYR A 22 -5.60 5.44 -16.12
N SER A 23 -4.88 4.56 -15.43
CA SER A 23 -4.79 3.14 -15.80
C SER A 23 -6.03 2.34 -15.39
N THR A 24 -6.94 2.90 -14.60
CA THR A 24 -8.27 2.33 -14.35
C THR A 24 -9.29 2.89 -15.34
N ASN A 25 -10.32 2.12 -15.68
CA ASN A 25 -11.43 2.60 -16.50
C ASN A 25 -12.77 2.45 -15.73
N PRO A 26 -13.40 3.54 -15.27
CA PRO A 26 -12.95 4.94 -15.40
C PRO A 26 -11.70 5.25 -14.56
N ALA A 27 -11.01 6.34 -14.88
CA ALA A 27 -9.93 6.87 -14.04
C ALA A 27 -10.48 7.21 -12.65
N SER A 28 -9.72 6.93 -11.60
CA SER A 28 -10.17 7.13 -10.22
C SER A 28 -9.08 7.65 -9.30
N CYS A 29 -9.48 8.38 -8.26
CA CYS A 29 -8.57 8.83 -7.20
C CYS A 29 -8.11 7.65 -6.37
N ARG A 30 -6.81 7.37 -6.38
CA ARG A 30 -6.21 6.26 -5.61
C ARG A 30 -4.96 6.74 -4.89
N CYS A 31 -4.63 6.06 -3.80
CA CYS A 31 -3.38 6.29 -3.09
C CYS A 31 -2.19 6.06 -4.01
N MET A 32 -1.19 6.92 -3.85
CA MET A 32 0.10 6.77 -4.52
C MET A 32 0.85 5.53 -4.02
N ASP A 33 1.86 5.11 -4.78
CA ASP A 33 2.71 3.99 -4.38
C ASP A 33 3.36 4.26 -3.02
N GLY A 34 3.45 3.23 -2.19
CA GLY A 34 3.87 3.35 -0.79
C GLY A 34 2.75 3.70 0.18
N TYR A 35 1.51 3.91 -0.29
CA TYR A 35 0.33 4.15 0.56
C TYR A 35 -0.76 3.12 0.27
N TYR A 36 -1.60 2.84 1.26
CA TYR A 36 -2.80 2.03 1.12
C TYR A 36 -4.02 2.81 1.59
N THR A 37 -5.19 2.45 1.06
CA THR A 37 -6.44 3.13 1.42
C THR A 37 -6.96 2.59 2.76
N HIS A 38 -7.17 3.48 3.74
CA HIS A 38 -7.84 3.15 4.98
C HIS A 38 -8.81 4.26 5.39
N GLN A 39 -10.08 3.92 5.59
CA GLN A 39 -11.11 4.87 6.03
C GLN A 39 -11.18 6.17 5.19
N GLY A 40 -10.97 6.05 3.88
CA GLY A 40 -11.04 7.19 2.95
C GLY A 40 -9.81 8.10 2.96
N SER A 41 -8.73 7.70 3.64
CA SER A 41 -7.42 8.36 3.61
C SER A 41 -6.33 7.42 3.09
N CYS A 42 -5.21 7.98 2.67
CA CYS A 42 -4.03 7.24 2.25
C CYS A 42 -3.03 7.12 3.40
N ILE A 43 -2.83 5.90 3.88
CA ILE A 43 -1.94 5.61 5.01
C ILE A 43 -0.63 5.02 4.48
N PRO A 44 0.54 5.45 4.99
CA PRO A 44 1.82 4.87 4.61
C PRO A 44 1.86 3.36 4.87
N LYS A 45 2.37 2.62 3.90
CA LYS A 45 2.64 1.19 4.05
C LYS A 45 3.80 0.95 5.01
N SER A 46 3.71 -0.14 5.77
CA SER A 46 4.71 -0.57 6.74
C SER A 46 5.93 -1.17 6.05
N ALA A 47 7.11 -0.84 6.57
CA ALA A 47 8.36 -1.50 6.20
C ALA A 47 8.43 -2.95 6.75
N LEU A 48 9.45 -3.69 6.34
CA LEU A 48 9.75 -5.01 6.87
C LEU A 48 9.88 -4.95 8.42
N GLY A 49 9.20 -5.86 9.12
CA GLY A 49 9.09 -5.87 10.58
C GLY A 49 8.02 -4.92 11.16
N GLY A 50 7.40 -4.08 10.34
CA GLY A 50 6.30 -3.21 10.75
C GLY A 50 4.96 -3.97 10.86
N THR A 51 3.99 -3.37 11.54
CA THR A 51 2.67 -3.96 11.71
C THR A 51 1.82 -3.85 10.46
N CYS A 52 0.99 -4.85 10.21
CA CYS A 52 0.08 -4.89 9.07
C CYS A 52 -1.22 -5.60 9.43
N LEU A 53 -2.27 -5.33 8.64
CA LEU A 53 -3.54 -6.07 8.70
C LEU A 53 -3.70 -6.99 7.49
N SER A 54 -3.08 -6.62 6.38
CA SER A 54 -3.08 -7.35 5.12
C SER A 54 -1.79 -7.06 4.35
N THR A 55 -1.45 -7.94 3.40
CA THR A 55 -0.20 -7.86 2.64
C THR A 55 -0.04 -6.56 1.85
N ASP A 56 -1.14 -5.98 1.37
CA ASP A 56 -1.13 -4.70 0.64
C ASP A 56 -0.70 -3.50 1.50
N HIS A 57 -0.69 -3.67 2.83
CA HIS A 57 -0.19 -2.66 3.79
C HIS A 57 1.34 -2.70 3.93
N CYS A 58 2.04 -3.66 3.31
CA CYS A 58 3.51 -3.74 3.35
C CYS A 58 4.12 -3.06 2.11
N ILE A 59 5.23 -2.32 2.30
CA ILE A 59 5.77 -1.42 1.28
C ILE A 59 6.61 -2.09 0.19
N SER A 60 7.33 -3.17 0.52
CA SER A 60 8.34 -3.76 -0.36
C SER A 60 7.80 -4.97 -1.13
N ASP A 61 8.38 -5.21 -2.31
CA ASP A 61 8.14 -6.45 -3.06
C ASP A 61 8.61 -7.68 -2.27
N HIS A 62 7.98 -8.82 -2.56
CA HIS A 62 8.25 -10.09 -1.90
C HIS A 62 8.07 -10.06 -0.37
N VAL A 63 7.26 -9.12 0.13
CA VAL A 63 6.83 -9.05 1.53
C VAL A 63 5.36 -9.45 1.62
N ILE A 64 5.03 -10.23 2.65
CA ILE A 64 3.67 -10.62 3.01
C ILE A 64 3.36 -10.15 4.43
N CYS A 65 2.07 -9.97 4.73
CA CYS A 65 1.63 -9.80 6.11
C CYS A 65 1.41 -11.18 6.74
N ASP A 66 2.24 -11.55 7.71
CA ASP A 66 2.15 -12.82 8.42
C ASP A 66 1.74 -12.61 9.89
N ASN A 67 1.07 -13.59 10.49
CA ASN A 67 0.66 -13.51 11.88
C ASN A 67 1.74 -14.08 12.79
N ILE A 68 2.45 -13.20 13.49
CA ILE A 68 3.51 -13.57 14.44
C ILE A 68 3.01 -13.24 15.85
N ALA A 69 2.86 -14.27 16.68
CA ALA A 69 2.40 -14.15 18.06
C ALA A 69 1.07 -13.38 18.22
N GLY A 70 0.14 -13.53 17.26
CA GLY A 70 -1.16 -12.86 17.28
C GLY A 70 -1.17 -11.46 16.66
N LEU A 71 -0.02 -10.95 16.19
CA LEU A 71 0.10 -9.65 15.52
C LEU A 71 0.46 -9.83 14.04
N GLY A 72 -0.19 -9.08 13.16
CA GLY A 72 0.20 -9.02 11.75
C GLY A 72 1.51 -8.23 11.58
N VAL A 73 2.52 -8.85 10.99
CA VAL A 73 3.85 -8.27 10.76
C VAL A 73 4.28 -8.49 9.31
N CYS A 74 4.82 -7.43 8.69
CA CYS A 74 5.39 -7.50 7.34
C CYS A 74 6.68 -8.33 7.37
N VAL A 75 6.69 -9.46 6.67
CA VAL A 75 7.84 -10.39 6.59
C VAL A 75 8.13 -10.79 5.15
N CYS A 76 9.34 -11.27 4.89
CA CYS A 76 9.67 -11.81 3.57
C CYS A 76 8.81 -13.04 3.27
N SER A 77 8.31 -13.10 2.04
CA SER A 77 7.60 -14.25 1.51
C SER A 77 8.50 -15.49 1.49
N THR A 78 7.88 -16.68 1.50
CA THR A 78 8.60 -17.96 1.49
C THR A 78 9.64 -18.02 0.37
N GLY A 79 10.88 -18.38 0.73
CA GLY A 79 12.01 -18.45 -0.21
C GLY A 79 12.83 -17.17 -0.32
N TYR A 80 12.40 -16.07 0.31
CA TYR A 80 13.18 -14.83 0.38
C TYR A 80 13.75 -14.61 1.78
N TYR A 81 14.93 -13.99 1.87
CA TYR A 81 15.58 -13.62 3.12
C TYR A 81 15.67 -12.11 3.28
N ALA A 82 15.56 -11.65 4.53
CA ALA A 82 15.66 -10.25 4.89
C ALA A 82 17.12 -9.78 4.85
N HIS A 83 17.39 -8.72 4.09
CA HIS A 83 18.67 -8.01 4.12
C HIS A 83 18.44 -6.51 3.97
N LYS A 84 18.92 -5.71 4.94
CA LYS A 84 18.78 -4.24 4.95
C LYS A 84 17.34 -3.72 4.73
N GLY A 85 16.35 -4.43 5.27
CA GLY A 85 14.93 -4.03 5.16
C GLY A 85 14.25 -4.39 3.84
N LEU A 86 14.94 -5.14 2.97
CA LEU A 86 14.41 -5.68 1.71
C LEU A 86 14.49 -7.21 1.71
N CYS A 87 13.75 -7.84 0.80
CA CYS A 87 13.70 -9.28 0.64
C CYS A 87 14.41 -9.72 -0.63
N TYR A 88 15.30 -10.71 -0.52
CA TYR A 88 16.11 -11.24 -1.62
C TYR A 88 15.91 -12.75 -1.74
N GLY A 89 15.87 -13.28 -2.96
CA GLY A 89 15.70 -14.72 -3.27
C GLY A 89 16.97 -15.39 -3.76
#